data_AF-A0A9D7NTQ0-F1
#
_entry.id   AF-A0A9D7NTQ0-F1
#
_cell.length_a   1.000
_cell.length_b   1.000
_cell.length_c   1.000
_cell.angle_alpha   90.00
_cell.angle_beta   90.00
_cell.angle_gamma   90.00
#
_symmetry.space_group_name_H-M   'P 1'
#
loop_
_entity.id
_entity.type
_entity.pdbx_description
1 polymer ?
#
loop_
_entity_poly.entity_id
_entity_poly.type
_entity_poly.pdbx_seq_one_letter_code
_entity_poly.pdbx_strand_id
1 'polypeptide(L)'
;MARSLSLLVLFTMTLASMAQDASLDRAALPMGSRTIQARMLKEKVPMEAAWADTLLSRAEGARPMDAVRMLEHAVVILDSLQERALERDALFALSKAQERVGRSKDALISLHAAHFLKDSLAAMDRADSAATVEKRIAAMQATWERTLAQQAENLRSEQEQHQANLRRSERWLIAAVILIAVLVVVLIGSWLRSAAHRRARGHAVSQHKATIAPELPKPNVLRPAPVVKDEVLAPPVLAAELDPEAAMLLALFHKHMPERFRTLQEARSRGDHEKVVRVLASMRPQLASHDAPRFAARCAGLIAARETVLEAVHAPDLDRLIADVELALRAGDQAG
;
A
#
# COMPACT_ATOMS: atom_id res chain seq x y z
N MET A 1 17.75 -13.87 4.97
CA MET A 1 18.79 -12.87 5.34
C MET A 1 18.51 -11.45 4.82
N ALA A 2 17.70 -11.25 3.77
CA ALA A 2 17.33 -9.89 3.31
C ALA A 2 16.35 -9.13 4.25
N ARG A 3 15.60 -9.85 5.11
CA ARG A 3 14.61 -9.26 6.04
C ARG A 3 15.20 -8.66 7.32
N SER A 4 16.40 -9.08 7.74
CA SER A 4 17.07 -8.51 8.92
C SER A 4 17.69 -7.12 8.63
N LEU A 5 18.03 -6.84 7.38
CA LEU A 5 18.59 -5.54 6.97
C LEU A 5 17.52 -4.43 6.95
N SER A 6 16.27 -4.72 6.55
CA SER A 6 15.21 -3.70 6.52
C SER A 6 14.72 -3.29 7.91
N LEU A 7 14.67 -4.22 8.86
CA LEU A 7 14.32 -3.91 10.25
C LEU A 7 15.45 -3.14 10.96
N LEU A 8 16.70 -3.42 10.64
CA LEU A 8 17.84 -2.69 11.20
C LEU A 8 17.87 -1.23 10.71
N VAL A 9 17.50 -0.97 9.45
CA VAL A 9 17.43 0.39 8.88
C VAL A 9 16.25 1.20 9.44
N LEU A 10 15.09 0.56 9.66
CA LEU A 10 13.95 1.24 10.26
C LEU A 10 14.16 1.54 11.74
N PHE A 11 14.85 0.66 12.47
CA PHE A 11 15.15 0.84 13.90
C PHE A 11 16.25 1.88 14.14
N THR A 12 17.23 2.01 13.24
CA THR A 12 18.23 3.08 13.34
C THR A 12 17.66 4.45 12.97
N MET A 13 16.68 4.54 12.06
CA MET A 13 16.02 5.82 11.74
C MET A 13 15.13 6.34 12.87
N THR A 14 14.41 5.46 13.60
CA THR A 14 13.59 5.89 14.74
C THR A 14 14.41 6.24 15.96
N LEU A 15 15.51 5.53 16.24
CA LEU A 15 16.45 5.91 17.30
C LEU A 15 17.20 7.22 16.99
N ALA A 16 17.52 7.49 15.72
CA ALA A 16 18.11 8.77 15.32
C ALA A 16 17.13 9.95 15.53
N SER A 17 15.84 9.76 15.21
CA SER A 17 14.80 10.77 15.41
C SER A 17 14.57 11.06 16.90
N MET A 18 14.52 10.04 17.75
CA MET A 18 14.28 10.24 19.20
C MET A 18 15.52 10.77 19.94
N ALA A 19 16.73 10.45 19.46
CA ALA A 19 17.96 11.05 19.99
C ALA A 19 18.07 12.54 19.62
N GLN A 20 17.53 12.96 18.47
CA GLN A 20 17.46 14.36 18.07
C GLN A 20 16.53 15.18 18.96
N ASP A 21 15.35 14.65 19.30
CA ASP A 21 14.40 15.33 20.18
C ASP A 21 14.91 15.42 21.63
N ALA A 22 15.58 14.38 22.14
CA ALA A 22 16.19 14.41 23.48
C ALA A 22 17.46 15.28 23.55
N SER A 23 18.12 15.56 22.42
CA SER A 23 19.28 16.45 22.35
C SER A 23 18.91 17.94 22.35
N LEU A 24 17.68 18.27 21.95
CA LEU A 24 17.17 19.65 21.89
C LEU A 24 16.85 20.20 23.29
N ASP A 25 16.48 19.35 24.25
CA ASP A 25 16.20 19.78 25.63
C ASP A 25 17.45 19.92 26.52
N ARG A 26 18.61 19.39 26.09
CA ARG A 26 19.86 19.44 26.89
C ARG A 26 20.83 20.55 26.49
N ALA A 27 20.50 21.35 25.48
CA ALA A 27 21.40 22.36 24.89
C ALA A 27 21.04 23.80 25.27
N ALA A 28 20.56 24.04 26.49
CA ALA A 28 20.33 25.38 27.04
C ALA A 28 21.64 26.07 27.50
N LEU A 29 22.68 26.06 26.65
CA LEU A 29 23.92 26.84 26.75
C LEU A 29 24.24 27.40 25.35
N PRO A 30 24.89 28.58 25.24
CA PRO A 30 24.65 29.53 24.14
C PRO A 30 25.08 28.96 22.79
N MET A 31 24.08 28.60 21.96
CA MET A 31 24.27 28.01 20.63
C MET A 31 24.60 29.03 19.52
N GLY A 32 24.53 30.34 19.79
CA GLY A 32 24.76 31.38 18.79
C GLY A 32 26.18 31.38 18.21
N SER A 33 27.21 31.23 19.05
CA SER A 33 28.62 31.30 18.61
C SER A 33 29.04 30.12 17.71
N ARG A 34 28.52 28.90 17.96
CA ARG A 34 28.91 27.69 17.21
C ARG A 34 28.23 27.59 15.85
N THR A 35 27.01 28.12 15.71
CA THR A 35 26.24 28.04 14.47
C THR A 35 26.81 29.00 13.41
N ILE A 36 27.29 30.18 13.81
CA ILE A 36 27.89 31.14 12.88
C ILE A 36 29.31 30.73 12.46
N GLN A 37 30.16 30.25 13.36
CA GLN A 37 31.49 29.72 12.98
C GLN A 37 31.42 28.56 11.98
N ALA A 38 30.45 27.65 12.15
CA ALA A 38 30.23 26.55 11.22
C ALA A 38 29.70 27.02 9.85
N ARG A 39 28.93 28.12 9.81
CA ARG A 39 28.42 28.74 8.57
C ARG A 39 29.48 29.60 7.86
N MET A 40 30.32 30.32 8.61
CA MET A 40 31.44 31.11 8.09
C MET A 40 32.47 30.28 7.31
N LEU A 41 32.63 29.00 7.65
CA LEU A 41 33.51 28.08 6.92
C LEU A 41 32.91 27.53 5.63
N LYS A 42 31.59 27.69 5.42
CA LYS A 42 30.84 27.02 4.34
C LYS A 42 30.22 27.98 3.33
N GLU A 43 29.98 29.23 3.71
CA GLU A 43 29.34 30.27 2.89
C GLU A 43 30.11 31.60 3.01
N LYS A 44 30.14 32.41 1.94
CA LYS A 44 30.61 33.81 1.99
C LYS A 44 29.63 34.62 2.84
N VAL A 45 29.75 34.52 4.15
CA VAL A 45 28.97 35.30 5.09
C VAL A 45 29.36 36.78 4.94
N PRO A 46 28.40 37.71 4.85
CA PRO A 46 28.69 39.14 4.80
C PRO A 46 29.49 39.54 6.05
N MET A 47 30.54 40.36 5.87
CA MET A 47 31.45 40.79 6.94
C MET A 47 30.71 41.35 8.17
N GLU A 48 29.54 41.95 7.94
CA GLU A 48 28.64 42.52 8.95
C GLU A 48 28.05 41.47 9.89
N ALA A 49 27.72 40.26 9.41
CA ALA A 49 27.19 39.19 10.27
C ALA A 49 28.29 38.61 11.18
N ALA A 50 29.52 38.49 10.66
CA ALA A 50 30.68 38.08 11.45
C ALA A 50 31.01 39.12 12.53
N TRP A 51 30.82 40.40 12.23
CA TRP A 51 30.97 41.47 13.20
C TRP A 51 29.88 41.42 14.28
N ALA A 52 28.61 41.18 13.92
CA ALA A 52 27.52 41.01 14.88
C ALA A 52 27.76 39.81 15.83
N ASP A 53 28.24 38.68 15.32
CA ASP A 53 28.62 37.51 16.13
C ASP A 53 29.77 37.83 17.11
N THR A 54 30.73 38.62 16.66
CA THR A 54 31.83 39.09 17.51
C THR A 54 31.30 39.97 18.64
N LEU A 55 30.31 40.84 18.36
CA LEU A 55 29.66 41.68 19.38
C LEU A 55 28.89 40.83 20.40
N LEU A 56 28.13 39.84 19.94
CA LEU A 56 27.43 38.86 20.78
C LEU A 56 28.39 38.14 21.72
N SER A 57 29.48 37.59 21.17
CA SER A 57 30.50 36.87 21.94
C SER A 57 31.21 37.77 22.95
N ARG A 58 31.51 39.03 22.57
CA ARG A 58 32.18 39.99 23.46
C ARG A 58 31.26 40.50 24.57
N ALA A 59 29.95 40.56 24.33
CA ALA A 59 28.98 41.02 25.31
C ALA A 59 28.86 40.06 26.51
N GLU A 60 29.15 38.76 26.35
CA GLU A 60 29.05 37.77 27.44
C GLU A 60 29.99 38.06 28.62
N GLY A 61 31.17 38.64 28.36
CA GLY A 61 32.17 39.01 29.37
C GLY A 61 32.28 40.51 29.65
N ALA A 62 31.46 41.34 29.00
CA ALA A 62 31.52 42.79 29.13
C ALA A 62 30.82 43.30 30.40
N ARG A 63 31.12 44.54 30.80
CA ARG A 63 30.36 45.22 31.86
C ARG A 63 28.88 45.35 31.44
N PRO A 64 27.92 45.34 32.38
CA PRO A 64 26.49 45.27 32.05
C PRO A 64 26.01 46.35 31.05
N MET A 65 26.45 47.60 31.22
CA MET A 65 26.11 48.70 30.31
C MET A 65 26.78 48.59 28.93
N ASP A 66 28.02 48.10 28.88
CA ASP A 66 28.74 47.91 27.61
C ASP A 66 28.14 46.73 26.84
N ALA A 67 27.73 45.67 27.54
CA ALA A 67 27.02 44.53 26.97
C ALA A 67 25.70 44.96 26.32
N VAL A 68 24.90 45.81 27.00
CA VAL A 68 23.66 46.36 26.42
C VAL A 68 23.93 47.11 25.12
N ARG A 69 24.93 48.01 25.09
CA ARG A 69 25.28 48.77 23.86
C ARG A 69 25.76 47.88 22.72
N MET A 70 26.60 46.89 23.03
CA MET A 70 27.08 45.92 22.03
C MET A 70 25.94 45.10 21.44
N LEU A 71 24.98 44.68 22.27
CA LEU A 71 23.84 43.89 21.86
C LEU A 71 22.81 44.72 21.08
N GLU A 72 22.57 45.99 21.46
CA GLU A 72 21.74 46.92 20.68
C GLU A 72 22.29 47.09 19.26
N HIS A 73 23.61 47.28 19.12
CA HIS A 73 24.27 47.34 17.82
C HIS A 73 24.16 46.01 17.05
N ALA A 74 24.36 44.88 17.72
CA ALA A 74 24.23 43.57 17.08
C ALA A 74 22.83 43.33 16.53
N VAL A 75 21.77 43.70 17.27
CA VAL A 75 20.38 43.57 16.82
C VAL A 75 20.13 44.38 15.54
N VAL A 76 20.57 45.65 15.49
CA VAL A 76 20.39 46.51 14.32
C VAL A 76 21.07 45.92 13.07
N ILE A 77 22.30 45.41 13.23
CA ILE A 77 23.02 44.77 12.12
C ILE A 77 22.27 43.52 11.64
N LEU A 78 21.82 42.67 12.57
CA LEU A 78 21.17 41.41 12.24
C LEU A 78 19.78 41.60 11.61
N ASP A 79 19.02 42.61 12.04
CA ASP A 79 17.76 42.99 11.38
C ASP A 79 18.02 43.51 9.95
N SER A 80 19.06 44.34 9.75
CA SER A 80 19.43 44.85 8.42
C SER A 80 19.85 43.74 7.45
N LEU A 81 20.48 42.69 7.97
CA LEU A 81 20.88 41.50 7.23
C LEU A 81 19.74 40.48 7.07
N GLN A 82 18.59 40.72 7.70
CA GLN A 82 17.44 39.82 7.77
C GLN A 82 17.77 38.44 8.34
N GLU A 83 18.79 38.35 9.21
CA GLU A 83 19.20 37.11 9.87
C GLU A 83 18.35 36.87 11.13
N ARG A 84 17.05 36.60 10.91
CA ARG A 84 15.99 36.50 11.93
C ARG A 84 16.31 35.55 13.09
N ALA A 85 17.02 34.45 12.81
CA ALA A 85 17.40 33.47 13.84
C ALA A 85 18.43 34.04 14.83
N LEU A 86 19.41 34.78 14.31
CA LEU A 86 20.45 35.41 15.12
C LEU A 86 19.93 36.68 15.81
N GLU A 87 19.08 37.44 15.12
CA GLU A 87 18.39 38.60 15.69
C GLU A 87 17.60 38.22 16.94
N ARG A 88 16.85 37.10 16.88
CA ARG A 88 16.15 36.53 18.04
C ARG A 88 17.08 36.28 19.22
N ASP A 89 18.23 35.65 18.97
CA ASP A 89 19.18 35.28 20.01
C ASP A 89 19.83 36.53 20.62
N ALA A 90 20.14 37.53 19.79
CA ALA A 90 20.64 38.83 20.24
C ALA A 90 19.61 39.58 21.09
N LEU A 91 18.33 39.59 20.72
CA LEU A 91 17.25 40.18 21.51
C LEU A 91 17.04 39.49 22.86
N PHE A 92 17.19 38.17 22.91
CA PHE A 92 17.12 37.42 24.16
C PHE A 92 18.34 37.66 25.06
N ALA A 93 19.53 37.83 24.49
CA ALA A 93 20.71 38.24 25.24
C ALA A 93 20.58 39.69 25.74
N LEU A 94 20.02 40.57 24.91
CA LEU A 94 19.77 41.98 25.23
C LEU A 94 18.79 42.13 26.39
N SER A 95 17.69 41.36 26.40
CA SER A 95 16.72 41.41 27.50
C SER A 95 17.36 41.04 28.84
N LYS A 96 18.17 39.99 28.89
CA LYS A 96 18.94 39.59 30.08
C LYS A 96 19.95 40.67 30.51
N ALA A 97 20.62 41.31 29.56
CA ALA A 97 21.57 42.38 29.86
C ALA A 97 20.85 43.62 30.42
N GLN A 98 19.70 43.99 29.85
CA GLN A 98 18.87 45.10 30.31
C GLN A 98 18.30 44.86 31.72
N GLU A 99 17.90 43.62 32.03
CA GLU A 99 17.44 43.21 33.36
C GLU A 99 18.55 43.41 34.41
N ARG A 100 19.79 43.01 34.12
CA ARG A 100 20.95 43.19 35.02
C ARG A 100 21.27 44.65 35.31
N VAL A 101 20.92 45.56 34.40
CA VAL A 101 21.15 47.01 34.53
C VAL A 101 19.95 47.71 35.21
N GLY A 102 18.85 46.99 35.47
CA GLY A 102 17.63 47.55 36.07
C GLY A 102 16.69 48.22 35.05
N ARG A 103 16.86 47.97 33.75
CA ARG A 103 15.98 48.46 32.68
C ARG A 103 14.86 47.46 32.39
N SER A 104 14.04 47.16 33.41
CA SER A 104 13.04 46.09 33.33
C SER A 104 12.01 46.27 32.21
N LYS A 105 11.62 47.51 31.90
CA LYS A 105 10.69 47.79 30.80
C LYS A 105 11.30 47.44 29.44
N ASP A 106 12.53 47.88 29.19
CA ASP A 106 13.23 47.61 27.93
C ASP A 106 13.51 46.11 27.79
N ALA A 107 13.86 45.44 28.89
CA ALA A 107 14.06 43.99 28.93
C ALA A 107 12.80 43.23 28.48
N LEU A 108 11.62 43.64 28.96
CA LEU A 108 10.35 43.04 28.55
C LEU A 108 10.05 43.29 27.06
N ILE A 109 10.35 44.49 26.55
CA ILE A 109 10.17 44.80 25.12
C ILE A 109 11.07 43.90 24.26
N SER A 110 12.35 43.82 24.60
CA SER A 110 13.32 42.97 23.89
C SER A 110 12.95 41.48 23.95
N LEU A 111 12.46 41.01 25.11
CA LEU A 111 12.00 39.64 25.27
C LEU A 111 10.75 39.35 24.43
N HIS A 112 9.80 40.28 24.40
CA HIS A 112 8.60 40.13 23.58
C HIS A 112 8.95 40.08 22.08
N ALA A 113 9.87 40.95 21.62
CA ALA A 113 10.37 40.93 20.25
C ALA A 113 11.04 39.59 19.90
N ALA A 114 11.86 39.03 20.82
CA ALA A 114 12.47 37.72 20.62
C ALA A 114 11.42 36.60 20.50
N HIS A 115 10.36 36.63 21.31
CA HIS A 115 9.25 35.68 21.20
C HIS A 115 8.50 35.80 19.88
N PHE A 116 8.20 37.01 19.44
CA PHE A 116 7.56 37.26 18.15
C PHE A 116 8.38 36.69 16.98
N LEU A 117 9.70 36.92 16.98
CA LEU A 117 10.62 36.35 15.98
C LEU A 117 10.65 34.82 16.03
N LYS A 118 10.62 34.22 17.23
CA LYS A 118 10.57 32.76 17.40
C LYS A 118 9.30 32.18 16.75
N ASP A 119 8.16 32.80 16.99
CA ASP A 119 6.87 32.33 16.45
C ASP A 119 6.83 32.49 14.92
N SER A 120 7.36 33.60 14.40
CA SER A 120 7.50 33.84 12.96
C SER A 120 8.38 32.79 12.28
N LEU A 121 9.55 32.46 12.87
CA LEU A 121 10.44 31.42 12.33
C LEU A 121 9.75 30.04 12.31
N ALA A 122 9.05 29.68 13.39
CA ALA A 122 8.31 28.43 13.44
C ALA A 122 7.16 28.37 12.43
N ALA A 123 6.54 29.51 12.09
CA ALA A 123 5.53 29.59 11.04
C ALA A 123 6.14 29.40 9.64
N MET A 124 7.33 29.97 9.39
CA MET A 124 8.07 29.79 8.13
C MET A 124 8.48 28.32 7.93
N ASP A 125 9.06 27.67 8.95
CA ASP A 125 9.44 26.25 8.89
C ASP A 125 8.23 25.35 8.60
N ARG A 126 7.06 25.69 9.17
CA ARG A 126 5.79 25.00 8.89
C ARG A 126 5.33 25.20 7.44
N ALA A 127 5.49 26.41 6.89
CA ALA A 127 5.15 26.67 5.49
C ALA A 127 6.08 25.94 4.51
N ASP A 128 7.38 25.94 4.78
CA ASP A 128 8.38 25.25 3.95
C ASP A 128 8.22 23.74 3.97
N SER A 129 7.93 23.17 5.14
CA SER A 129 7.60 21.74 5.26
C SER A 129 6.30 21.38 4.55
N ALA A 130 5.26 22.22 4.64
CA ALA A 130 4.01 22.03 3.88
C ALA A 130 4.25 22.08 2.36
N ALA A 131 5.01 23.06 1.87
CA ALA A 131 5.37 23.17 0.46
C ALA A 131 6.18 21.96 -0.04
N THR A 132 7.06 21.42 0.82
CA THR A 132 7.83 20.21 0.50
C THR A 132 6.94 18.98 0.40
N VAL A 133 5.98 18.83 1.33
CA VAL A 133 4.98 17.76 1.29
C VAL A 133 4.11 17.87 0.05
N GLU A 134 3.64 19.07 -0.30
CA GLU A 134 2.85 19.32 -1.50
C GLU A 134 3.59 18.93 -2.78
N LYS A 135 4.87 19.33 -2.93
CA LYS A 135 5.72 18.90 -4.05
C LYS A 135 5.82 17.38 -4.13
N ARG A 136 5.93 16.69 -2.99
CA ARG A 136 6.02 15.23 -2.94
C ARG A 136 4.69 14.56 -3.33
N ILE A 137 3.56 15.12 -2.90
CA ILE A 137 2.22 14.66 -3.30
C ILE A 137 2.04 14.83 -4.81
N ALA A 138 2.38 15.99 -5.37
CA ALA A 138 2.30 16.24 -6.80
C ALA A 138 3.20 15.28 -7.61
N ALA A 139 4.42 15.01 -7.14
CA ALA A 139 5.30 14.03 -7.77
C ALA A 139 4.70 12.61 -7.73
N MET A 140 4.11 12.22 -6.60
CA MET A 140 3.45 10.93 -6.43
C MET A 140 2.22 10.78 -7.34
N GLN A 141 1.42 11.84 -7.47
CA GLN A 141 0.29 11.89 -8.39
C GLN A 141 0.74 11.73 -9.84
N ALA A 142 1.78 12.46 -10.25
CA ALA A 142 2.33 12.32 -11.60
C ALA A 142 2.87 10.90 -11.88
N THR A 143 3.48 10.25 -10.88
CA THR A 143 3.89 8.84 -11.04
C THR A 143 2.70 7.90 -11.17
N TRP A 144 1.64 8.13 -10.39
CA TRP A 144 0.42 7.33 -10.45
C TRP A 144 -0.28 7.45 -11.81
N GLU A 145 -0.41 8.66 -12.34
CA GLU A 145 -0.98 8.91 -13.67
C GLU A 145 -0.19 8.20 -14.78
N ARG A 146 1.15 8.23 -14.71
CA ARG A 146 2.00 7.47 -15.66
C ARG A 146 1.75 5.98 -15.56
N THR A 147 1.65 5.43 -14.34
CA THR A 147 1.37 4.00 -14.17
C THR A 147 0.00 3.61 -14.72
N LEU A 148 -1.03 4.44 -14.51
CA LEU A 148 -2.36 4.22 -15.09
C LEU A 148 -2.34 4.28 -16.61
N ALA A 149 -1.66 5.27 -17.20
CA ALA A 149 -1.51 5.37 -18.64
C ALA A 149 -0.79 4.15 -19.22
N GLN A 150 0.26 3.68 -18.56
CA GLN A 150 1.01 2.49 -18.97
C GLN A 150 0.15 1.22 -18.88
N GLN A 151 -0.67 1.07 -17.82
CA GLN A 151 -1.60 -0.05 -17.71
C GLN A 151 -2.67 -0.02 -18.81
N ALA A 152 -3.21 1.16 -19.14
CA ALA A 152 -4.18 1.30 -20.22
C ALA A 152 -3.58 0.90 -21.58
N GLU A 153 -2.33 1.27 -21.85
CA GLU A 153 -1.64 0.89 -23.07
C GLU A 153 -1.32 -0.61 -23.13
N ASN A 154 -0.90 -1.20 -22.02
CA ASN A 154 -0.69 -2.65 -21.93
C ASN A 154 -1.98 -3.41 -22.25
N LEU A 155 -3.11 -3.01 -21.64
CA LEU A 155 -4.42 -3.63 -21.91
C LEU A 155 -4.83 -3.50 -23.38
N ARG A 156 -4.57 -2.35 -24.02
CA ARG A 156 -4.82 -2.17 -25.46
C ARG A 156 -3.95 -3.11 -26.30
N SER A 157 -2.67 -3.20 -25.98
CA SER A 157 -1.75 -4.10 -26.69
C SER A 157 -2.14 -5.58 -26.53
N GLU A 158 -2.60 -5.99 -25.35
CA GLU A 158 -3.10 -7.34 -25.09
C GLU A 158 -4.36 -7.64 -25.90
N GLN A 159 -5.28 -6.67 -25.99
CA GLN A 159 -6.49 -6.79 -26.81
C GLN A 159 -6.16 -6.90 -28.30
N GLU A 160 -5.24 -6.08 -28.80
CA GLU A 160 -4.79 -6.15 -30.19
C GLU A 160 -4.13 -7.50 -30.50
N GLN A 161 -3.30 -8.01 -29.58
CA GLN A 161 -2.71 -9.34 -29.71
C GLN A 161 -3.77 -10.44 -29.70
N HIS A 162 -4.76 -10.36 -28.81
CA HIS A 162 -5.88 -11.31 -28.78
C HIS A 162 -6.67 -11.29 -30.08
N GLN A 163 -7.00 -10.11 -30.62
CA GLN A 163 -7.71 -9.99 -31.90
C GLN A 163 -6.86 -10.51 -33.07
N ALA A 164 -5.55 -10.22 -33.09
CA ALA A 164 -4.65 -10.74 -34.10
C ALA A 164 -4.55 -12.27 -34.05
N ASN A 165 -4.50 -12.85 -32.85
CA ASN A 165 -4.49 -14.30 -32.63
C ASN A 165 -5.80 -14.94 -33.09
N LEU A 166 -6.96 -14.34 -32.79
CA LEU A 166 -8.27 -14.81 -33.26
C LEU A 166 -8.35 -14.84 -34.79
N ARG A 167 -7.89 -13.78 -35.47
CA ARG A 167 -7.85 -13.73 -36.94
C ARG A 167 -6.91 -14.80 -37.53
N ARG A 168 -5.79 -15.11 -36.87
CA ARG A 168 -4.90 -16.20 -37.29
C ARG A 168 -5.57 -17.55 -37.10
N SER A 169 -6.20 -17.80 -35.95
CA SER A 169 -6.90 -19.06 -35.71
C SER A 169 -8.08 -19.29 -36.65
N GLU A 170 -8.79 -18.23 -37.03
CA GLU A 170 -9.90 -18.31 -38.00
C GLU A 170 -9.42 -18.83 -39.36
N ARG A 171 -8.29 -18.31 -39.86
CA ARG A 171 -7.68 -18.78 -41.12
C ARG A 171 -7.26 -20.25 -41.05
N TRP A 172 -6.70 -20.68 -39.92
CA TRP A 172 -6.34 -22.07 -39.69
C TRP A 172 -7.56 -22.99 -39.58
N LEU A 173 -8.65 -22.54 -38.95
CA LEU A 173 -9.92 -23.27 -38.90
C LEU A 173 -10.50 -23.46 -40.29
N ILE A 174 -10.56 -22.41 -41.11
CA ILE A 174 -11.04 -22.50 -42.50
C ILE A 174 -10.19 -23.49 -43.30
N ALA A 175 -8.86 -23.41 -43.19
CA ALA A 175 -7.95 -24.33 -43.86
C ALA A 175 -8.17 -25.79 -43.42
N ALA A 176 -8.38 -26.03 -42.11
CA ALA A 176 -8.68 -27.36 -41.59
C ALA A 176 -10.01 -27.91 -42.11
N VAL A 177 -11.06 -27.08 -42.20
CA VAL A 177 -12.36 -27.47 -42.76
C VAL A 177 -12.24 -27.84 -44.24
N ILE A 178 -11.51 -27.06 -45.03
CA ILE A 178 -11.27 -27.37 -46.45
C ILE A 178 -10.51 -28.69 -46.60
N LEU A 179 -9.48 -28.93 -45.78
CA LEU A 179 -8.72 -30.17 -45.80
C LEU A 179 -9.60 -31.39 -45.48
N ILE A 180 -10.46 -31.29 -44.47
CA ILE A 180 -11.42 -32.35 -44.11
C ILE A 180 -12.38 -32.61 -45.27
N ALA A 181 -12.92 -31.56 -45.90
CA ALA A 181 -13.82 -31.70 -47.05
C ALA A 181 -13.14 -32.44 -48.22
N VAL A 182 -11.89 -32.09 -48.55
CA VAL A 182 -11.11 -32.79 -49.58
C VAL A 182 -10.87 -34.25 -49.21
N LEU A 183 -10.53 -34.54 -47.95
CA LEU A 183 -10.34 -35.90 -47.46
C LEU A 183 -11.62 -36.75 -47.65
N VAL A 184 -12.79 -36.21 -47.30
CA VAL A 184 -14.07 -36.89 -47.48
C VAL A 184 -14.35 -37.18 -48.94
N VAL A 185 -14.10 -36.24 -49.85
CA VAL A 185 -14.28 -36.45 -51.30
C VAL A 185 -13.37 -37.58 -51.82
N VAL A 186 -12.11 -37.61 -51.39
CA VAL A 186 -11.17 -38.69 -51.76
C VAL A 186 -11.64 -40.04 -51.21
N LEU A 187 -12.14 -40.08 -49.97
CA LEU A 187 -12.63 -41.30 -49.33
C LEU A 187 -13.86 -41.85 -50.05
N ILE A 188 -14.84 -40.99 -50.37
CA ILE A 188 -16.02 -41.37 -51.17
C ILE A 188 -15.60 -41.86 -52.56
N GLY A 189 -14.71 -41.16 -53.25
CA GLY A 189 -14.23 -41.55 -54.58
C GLY A 189 -13.49 -42.89 -54.58
N SER A 190 -12.63 -43.13 -53.59
CA SER A 190 -11.93 -44.42 -53.42
C SER A 190 -12.89 -45.57 -53.08
N TRP A 191 -13.93 -45.30 -52.28
CA TRP A 191 -14.95 -46.27 -51.93
C TRP A 191 -15.81 -46.64 -53.14
N LEU A 192 -16.21 -45.65 -53.96
CA LEU A 192 -16.93 -45.88 -55.22
C LEU A 192 -16.10 -46.68 -56.24
N ARG A 193 -14.79 -46.38 -56.40
CA ARG A 193 -13.89 -47.19 -57.25
C ARG A 193 -13.73 -48.61 -56.72
N SER A 194 -13.56 -48.78 -55.41
CA SER A 194 -13.51 -50.10 -54.77
C SER A 194 -14.81 -50.88 -54.97
N ALA A 195 -15.97 -50.23 -54.86
CA ALA A 195 -17.27 -50.85 -55.10
C ALA A 195 -17.44 -51.27 -56.57
N ALA A 196 -16.98 -50.46 -57.52
CA ALA A 196 -16.94 -50.82 -58.94
C ALA A 196 -16.03 -52.04 -59.20
N HIS A 197 -14.84 -52.09 -58.58
CA HIS A 197 -13.96 -53.26 -58.66
C HIS A 197 -14.53 -54.51 -57.96
N ARG A 198 -15.28 -54.36 -56.86
CA ARG A 198 -15.98 -55.49 -56.22
C ARG A 198 -17.14 -56.00 -57.06
N ARG A 199 -17.88 -55.14 -57.78
CA ARG A 199 -18.89 -55.57 -58.75
C ARG A 199 -18.28 -56.31 -59.94
N ALA A 200 -17.08 -55.90 -60.39
CA ALA A 200 -16.34 -56.64 -61.43
C ALA A 200 -15.78 -58.00 -60.95
N ARG A 201 -15.47 -58.15 -59.65
CA ARG A 201 -15.04 -59.44 -59.06
C ARG A 201 -16.19 -60.34 -58.57
N GLY A 202 -17.39 -59.78 -58.40
CA GLY A 202 -18.58 -60.51 -57.94
C GLY A 202 -19.18 -61.50 -58.95
N HIS A 203 -18.79 -61.44 -60.22
CA HIS A 203 -19.20 -62.42 -61.24
C HIS A 203 -18.25 -63.63 -61.36
N ALA A 204 -17.14 -63.68 -60.61
CA ALA A 204 -16.17 -64.77 -60.69
C ALA A 204 -16.20 -65.77 -59.51
N VAL A 205 -17.05 -65.57 -58.49
CA VAL A 205 -17.11 -66.48 -57.33
C VAL A 205 -18.57 -66.81 -56.99
N SER A 206 -19.22 -67.55 -57.89
CA SER A 206 -20.52 -68.19 -57.65
C SER A 206 -20.50 -69.62 -58.19
N GLN A 207 -19.49 -70.41 -57.82
CA GLN A 207 -19.50 -71.88 -57.95
C GLN A 207 -18.63 -72.49 -56.83
N HIS A 208 -19.25 -72.78 -55.68
CA HIS A 208 -19.02 -73.95 -54.81
C HIS A 208 -19.63 -73.64 -53.42
N LYS A 209 -20.91 -73.97 -53.21
CA LYS A 209 -21.45 -75.24 -52.69
C LYS A 209 -21.41 -75.32 -51.14
N ALA A 210 -22.54 -74.93 -50.54
CA ALA A 210 -23.32 -75.66 -49.51
C ALA A 210 -22.83 -77.09 -49.18
N THR A 211 -22.87 -77.69 -47.99
CA THR A 211 -23.47 -77.48 -46.64
C THR A 211 -23.00 -78.69 -45.80
N ILE A 212 -22.94 -78.61 -44.46
CA ILE A 212 -23.43 -79.61 -43.46
C ILE A 212 -23.12 -79.11 -42.03
N ALA A 213 -24.14 -79.18 -41.17
CA ALA A 213 -24.21 -78.86 -39.73
C ALA A 213 -24.29 -80.17 -38.90
N PRO A 214 -24.64 -80.20 -37.58
CA PRO A 214 -24.40 -79.31 -36.42
C PRO A 214 -23.76 -80.08 -35.22
N GLU A 215 -23.37 -79.40 -34.14
CA GLU A 215 -23.67 -79.83 -32.74
C GLU A 215 -23.37 -78.72 -31.71
N LEU A 216 -24.25 -78.62 -30.71
CA LEU A 216 -24.21 -77.77 -29.49
C LEU A 216 -23.86 -78.68 -28.29
N PRO A 217 -23.32 -78.22 -27.12
CA PRO A 217 -23.93 -77.13 -26.32
C PRO A 217 -22.99 -76.19 -25.52
N LYS A 218 -23.39 -74.90 -25.44
CA LYS A 218 -23.54 -73.94 -24.29
C LYS A 218 -22.77 -74.14 -22.95
N PRO A 219 -22.70 -73.14 -22.04
CA PRO A 219 -22.71 -71.65 -22.17
C PRO A 219 -21.77 -70.91 -21.17
N ASN A 220 -21.47 -69.62 -21.39
CA ASN A 220 -21.36 -68.60 -20.32
C ASN A 220 -21.41 -67.20 -20.99
N VAL A 221 -22.49 -66.39 -20.88
CA VAL A 221 -22.82 -65.50 -19.73
C VAL A 221 -21.73 -64.41 -19.64
N LEU A 222 -21.90 -63.12 -19.98
CA LEU A 222 -22.97 -62.16 -19.71
C LEU A 222 -22.93 -60.99 -20.74
N ARG A 223 -24.11 -60.45 -21.06
CA ARG A 223 -24.31 -59.01 -21.26
C ARG A 223 -25.18 -58.54 -20.08
N PRO A 224 -25.02 -57.31 -19.59
CA PRO A 224 -25.96 -56.30 -20.06
C PRO A 224 -25.29 -54.94 -20.33
N ALA A 225 -26.08 -54.10 -21.00
CA ALA A 225 -25.78 -52.72 -21.35
C ALA A 225 -26.21 -51.76 -20.20
N PRO A 226 -26.36 -50.46 -20.48
CA PRO A 226 -25.73 -49.33 -19.79
C PRO A 226 -26.50 -48.82 -18.58
N VAL A 227 -25.80 -48.26 -17.58
CA VAL A 227 -26.40 -47.37 -16.57
C VAL A 227 -25.45 -46.22 -16.29
N VAL A 228 -25.89 -45.02 -16.65
CA VAL A 228 -25.46 -43.76 -16.05
C VAL A 228 -25.98 -43.74 -14.62
N LYS A 229 -25.09 -43.52 -13.65
CA LYS A 229 -25.39 -42.83 -12.39
C LYS A 229 -24.11 -42.20 -11.86
N ASP A 230 -24.21 -40.90 -11.63
CA ASP A 230 -23.32 -40.11 -10.80
C ASP A 230 -23.04 -40.83 -9.48
N GLU A 231 -21.77 -40.98 -9.14
CA GLU A 231 -21.35 -40.84 -7.74
C GLU A 231 -19.90 -40.37 -7.69
N VAL A 232 -19.77 -39.13 -7.25
CA VAL A 232 -18.54 -38.41 -6.96
C VAL A 232 -17.76 -39.19 -5.90
N LEU A 233 -16.65 -39.82 -6.27
CA LEU A 233 -15.66 -40.31 -5.32
C LEU A 233 -14.56 -39.26 -5.20
N ALA A 234 -14.57 -38.55 -4.07
CA ALA A 234 -13.55 -37.61 -3.67
C ALA A 234 -12.15 -38.27 -3.67
N PRO A 235 -11.11 -37.59 -4.18
CA PRO A 235 -9.74 -38.02 -3.93
C PRO A 235 -9.40 -37.91 -2.43
N PRO A 236 -8.53 -38.79 -1.91
CA PRO A 236 -8.19 -38.81 -0.49
C PRO A 236 -7.54 -37.49 -0.08
N VAL A 237 -8.08 -36.91 1.00
CA VAL A 237 -7.50 -35.82 1.77
C VAL A 237 -6.09 -36.23 2.19
N LEU A 238 -5.09 -35.70 1.49
CA LEU A 238 -3.70 -35.71 1.94
C LEU A 238 -3.17 -34.29 1.74
N ALA A 239 -3.02 -33.63 2.89
CA ALA A 239 -2.29 -32.39 3.11
C ALA A 239 -2.60 -31.27 2.12
N ALA A 240 -3.55 -30.40 2.47
CA ALA A 240 -3.54 -29.04 1.96
C ALA A 240 -2.15 -28.46 2.23
N GLU A 241 -1.31 -28.40 1.19
CA GLU A 241 -0.24 -27.43 1.14
C GLU A 241 -0.93 -26.10 1.44
N LEU A 242 -0.63 -25.52 2.62
CA LEU A 242 -1.05 -24.17 2.93
C LEU A 242 -0.54 -23.31 1.78
N ASP A 243 -1.47 -22.82 0.96
CA ASP A 243 -1.19 -21.87 -0.08
C ASP A 243 -0.34 -20.73 0.55
N PRO A 244 0.92 -20.56 0.12
CA PRO A 244 1.82 -19.58 0.71
C PRO A 244 1.27 -18.16 0.58
N GLU A 245 0.40 -17.92 -0.41
CA GLU A 245 -0.34 -16.68 -0.57
C GLU A 245 -1.41 -16.52 0.51
N ALA A 246 -2.21 -17.55 0.80
CA ALA A 246 -3.17 -17.56 1.91
C ALA A 246 -2.50 -17.37 3.28
N ALA A 247 -1.33 -17.98 3.51
CA ALA A 247 -0.55 -17.79 4.74
C ALA A 247 0.00 -16.35 4.87
N MET A 248 0.43 -15.76 3.75
CA MET A 248 0.85 -14.36 3.71
C MET A 248 -0.32 -13.39 3.92
N LEU A 249 -1.48 -13.66 3.33
CA LEU A 249 -2.70 -12.89 3.52
C LEU A 249 -3.21 -12.97 4.96
N LEU A 250 -3.12 -14.14 5.59
CA LEU A 250 -3.42 -14.33 7.00
C LEU A 250 -2.45 -13.55 7.90
N ALA A 251 -1.15 -13.57 7.58
CA ALA A 251 -0.15 -12.77 8.31
C ALA A 251 -0.38 -11.26 8.16
N LEU A 252 -0.79 -10.78 6.97
CA LEU A 252 -1.16 -9.39 6.74
C LEU A 252 -2.47 -9.03 7.45
N PHE A 253 -3.42 -9.96 7.51
CA PHE A 253 -4.65 -9.84 8.29
C PHE A 253 -4.31 -9.62 9.78
N HIS A 254 -3.57 -10.51 10.42
CA HIS A 254 -3.21 -10.38 11.84
C HIS A 254 -2.42 -9.10 12.15
N LYS A 255 -1.61 -8.60 11.21
CA LYS A 255 -0.83 -7.37 11.40
C LYS A 255 -1.67 -6.09 11.35
N HIS A 256 -2.64 -5.98 10.43
CA HIS A 256 -3.35 -4.72 10.17
C HIS A 256 -4.77 -4.68 10.75
N MET A 257 -5.35 -5.86 11.02
CA MET A 257 -6.70 -5.99 11.53
C MET A 257 -6.88 -5.41 12.96
N PRO A 258 -5.92 -5.52 13.91
CA PRO A 258 -6.09 -4.96 15.25
C PRO A 258 -6.28 -3.43 15.28
N GLU A 259 -5.52 -2.69 14.47
CA GLU A 259 -5.63 -1.22 14.40
C GLU A 259 -6.98 -0.78 13.80
N ARG A 260 -7.41 -1.44 12.73
CA ARG A 260 -8.70 -1.15 12.08
C ARG A 260 -9.87 -1.55 12.99
N PHE A 261 -9.74 -2.65 13.70
CA PHE A 261 -10.72 -3.11 14.69
C PHE A 261 -10.86 -2.11 15.85
N ARG A 262 -9.76 -1.59 16.39
CA ARG A 262 -9.80 -0.53 17.41
C ARG A 262 -10.49 0.73 16.90
N THR A 263 -10.20 1.11 15.65
CA THR A 263 -10.85 2.26 15.00
C THR A 263 -12.36 2.06 14.84
N LEU A 264 -12.80 0.83 14.54
CA LEU A 264 -14.22 0.47 14.46
C LEU A 264 -14.91 0.59 15.83
N GLN A 265 -14.28 0.09 16.88
CA GLN A 265 -14.81 0.19 18.26
C GLN A 265 -14.92 1.64 18.73
N GLU A 266 -13.92 2.47 18.42
CA GLU A 266 -13.93 3.90 18.75
C GLU A 266 -14.99 4.69 17.96
N ALA A 267 -15.17 4.38 16.67
CA ALA A 267 -16.21 4.99 15.86
C ALA A 267 -17.61 4.62 16.38
N ARG A 268 -17.79 3.36 16.78
CA ARG A 268 -19.02 2.88 17.39
C ARG A 268 -19.32 3.57 18.72
N SER A 269 -18.34 3.69 19.62
CA SER A 269 -18.56 4.33 20.93
C SER A 269 -18.87 5.82 20.84
N ARG A 270 -18.43 6.48 19.76
CA ARG A 270 -18.73 7.89 19.46
C ARG A 270 -20.03 8.11 18.69
N GLY A 271 -20.71 7.06 18.25
CA GLY A 271 -21.92 7.18 17.44
C GLY A 271 -21.66 7.66 16.01
N ASP A 272 -20.46 7.46 15.47
CA ASP A 272 -20.05 7.96 14.15
C ASP A 272 -20.39 6.93 13.06
N HIS A 273 -21.62 7.02 12.53
CA HIS A 273 -22.16 6.12 11.51
C HIS A 273 -21.29 6.09 10.23
N GLU A 274 -20.86 7.26 9.76
CA GLU A 274 -20.08 7.37 8.52
C GLU A 274 -18.71 6.69 8.66
N LYS A 275 -18.04 6.93 9.79
CA LYS A 275 -16.74 6.31 10.08
C LYS A 275 -16.86 4.81 10.29
N VAL A 276 -17.92 4.33 10.95
CA VAL A 276 -18.19 2.89 11.09
C VAL A 276 -18.30 2.23 9.71
N VAL A 277 -19.12 2.78 8.81
CA VAL A 277 -19.31 2.23 7.45
C VAL A 277 -18.01 2.25 6.65
N ARG A 278 -17.25 3.34 6.72
CA ARG A 278 -15.96 3.49 6.03
C ARG A 278 -14.94 2.46 6.51
N VAL A 279 -14.85 2.26 7.83
CA VAL A 279 -13.96 1.27 8.43
C VAL A 279 -14.40 -0.14 8.05
N LEU A 280 -15.69 -0.47 8.14
CA LEU A 280 -16.24 -1.77 7.69
C LEU A 280 -15.95 -2.06 6.22
N ALA A 281 -16.15 -1.07 5.33
CA ALA A 281 -15.84 -1.21 3.91
C ALA A 281 -14.37 -1.50 3.65
N SER A 282 -13.47 -0.87 4.43
CA SER A 282 -12.03 -1.12 4.37
C SER A 282 -11.62 -2.50 4.92
N MET A 283 -12.37 -3.02 5.90
CA MET A 283 -12.10 -4.30 6.56
C MET A 283 -12.67 -5.49 5.78
N ARG A 284 -13.74 -5.28 4.99
CA ARG A 284 -14.45 -6.34 4.25
C ARG A 284 -13.54 -7.25 3.42
N PRO A 285 -12.58 -6.75 2.60
CA PRO A 285 -11.72 -7.64 1.81
C PRO A 285 -10.88 -8.57 2.68
N GLN A 286 -10.35 -8.04 3.79
CA GLN A 286 -9.50 -8.78 4.72
C GLN A 286 -10.29 -9.83 5.49
N LEU A 287 -11.50 -9.49 5.94
CA LEU A 287 -12.42 -10.41 6.61
C LEU A 287 -12.94 -11.51 5.68
N ALA A 288 -13.23 -11.17 4.42
CA ALA A 288 -13.64 -12.16 3.42
C ALA A 288 -12.52 -13.13 3.05
N SER A 289 -11.26 -12.66 2.98
CA SER A 289 -10.11 -13.53 2.78
C SER A 289 -9.84 -14.46 3.97
N HIS A 290 -10.23 -14.06 5.19
CA HIS A 290 -10.06 -14.88 6.38
C HIS A 290 -11.15 -15.95 6.53
N ASP A 291 -12.43 -15.56 6.42
CA ASP A 291 -13.59 -16.45 6.52
C ASP A 291 -14.80 -15.82 5.78
N ALA A 292 -14.85 -16.01 4.46
CA ALA A 292 -15.92 -15.50 3.61
C ALA A 292 -17.33 -15.94 4.07
N PRO A 293 -17.58 -17.23 4.39
CA PRO A 293 -18.89 -17.68 4.88
C PRO A 293 -19.38 -16.92 6.12
N ARG A 294 -18.48 -16.62 7.05
CA ARG A 294 -18.82 -15.95 8.31
C ARG A 294 -19.00 -14.43 8.16
N PHE A 295 -18.16 -13.77 7.37
CA PHE A 295 -18.05 -12.31 7.39
C PHE A 295 -18.65 -11.59 6.18
N ALA A 296 -18.65 -12.18 4.98
CA ALA A 296 -18.94 -11.46 3.74
C ALA A 296 -20.37 -10.89 3.70
N ALA A 297 -21.38 -11.73 3.99
CA ALA A 297 -22.79 -11.32 3.96
C ALA A 297 -23.12 -10.27 5.03
N ARG A 298 -22.57 -10.45 6.25
CA ARG A 298 -22.81 -9.53 7.37
C ARG A 298 -22.18 -8.16 7.14
N CYS A 299 -20.94 -8.12 6.65
CA CYS A 299 -20.28 -6.86 6.29
C CYS A 299 -21.03 -6.13 5.17
N ALA A 300 -21.50 -6.85 4.15
CA ALA A 300 -22.27 -6.26 3.06
C ALA A 300 -23.59 -5.65 3.56
N GLY A 301 -24.32 -6.35 4.44
CA GLY A 301 -25.56 -5.83 5.04
C GLY A 301 -25.35 -4.57 5.88
N LEU A 302 -24.31 -4.56 6.73
CA LEU A 302 -23.98 -3.39 7.57
C LEU A 302 -23.49 -2.18 6.75
N ILE A 303 -22.72 -2.42 5.68
CA ILE A 303 -22.30 -1.34 4.77
C ILE A 303 -23.48 -0.78 3.99
N ALA A 304 -24.45 -1.63 3.61
CA ALA A 304 -25.65 -1.21 2.89
C ALA A 304 -26.59 -0.37 3.78
N ALA A 305 -26.65 -0.64 5.08
CA ALA A 305 -27.45 0.13 6.05
C ALA A 305 -26.98 1.59 6.18
N ARG A 306 -25.69 1.87 5.93
CA ARG A 306 -25.08 3.21 5.96
C ARG A 306 -25.45 4.03 7.21
N GLU A 307 -26.39 4.95 7.09
CA GLU A 307 -26.83 5.87 8.14
C GLU A 307 -27.56 5.16 9.28
N THR A 308 -28.18 4.01 9.02
CA THR A 308 -28.92 3.24 10.03
C THR A 308 -28.08 2.17 10.73
N VAL A 309 -26.76 2.11 10.46
CA VAL A 309 -25.89 1.02 10.93
C VAL A 309 -25.79 0.91 12.46
N LEU A 310 -26.05 1.99 13.20
CA LEU A 310 -26.06 2.01 14.67
C LEU A 310 -27.47 2.05 15.26
N GLU A 311 -28.51 2.04 14.42
CA GLU A 311 -29.88 1.95 14.90
C GLU A 311 -30.18 0.56 15.48
N ALA A 312 -31.21 0.46 16.30
CA ALA A 312 -31.57 -0.79 17.00
C ALA A 312 -31.76 -2.01 16.07
N VAL A 313 -32.07 -1.78 14.78
CA VAL A 313 -32.23 -2.83 13.77
C VAL A 313 -30.90 -3.47 13.38
N HIS A 314 -29.80 -2.68 13.33
CA HIS A 314 -28.50 -3.13 12.80
C HIS A 314 -27.37 -3.13 13.85
N ALA A 315 -27.52 -2.41 14.96
CA ALA A 315 -26.57 -2.38 16.06
C ALA A 315 -26.22 -3.78 16.63
N PRO A 316 -27.19 -4.72 16.80
CA PRO A 316 -26.88 -6.07 17.27
C PRO A 316 -26.03 -6.87 16.29
N ASP A 317 -26.22 -6.67 14.98
CA ASP A 317 -25.42 -7.34 13.97
C ASP A 317 -24.00 -6.77 13.89
N LEU A 318 -23.85 -5.47 14.12
CA LEU A 318 -22.55 -4.83 14.30
C LEU A 318 -21.85 -5.34 15.57
N ASP A 319 -22.58 -5.56 16.68
CA ASP A 319 -22.00 -6.12 17.93
C ASP A 319 -21.51 -7.54 17.72
N ARG A 320 -22.32 -8.37 17.07
CA ARG A 320 -21.95 -9.75 16.72
C ARG A 320 -20.74 -9.79 15.80
N LEU A 321 -20.66 -8.88 14.82
CA LEU A 321 -19.46 -8.75 13.98
C LEU A 321 -18.24 -8.39 14.82
N ILE A 322 -18.35 -7.44 15.74
CA ILE A 322 -17.24 -7.02 16.60
C ILE A 322 -16.74 -8.19 17.45
N ALA A 323 -17.65 -8.93 18.07
CA ALA A 323 -17.31 -10.12 18.86
C ALA A 323 -16.65 -11.22 18.02
N ASP A 324 -17.13 -11.46 16.81
CA ASP A 324 -16.56 -12.47 15.91
C ASP A 324 -15.14 -12.12 15.44
N VAL A 325 -14.89 -10.84 15.15
CA VAL A 325 -13.55 -10.36 14.77
C VAL A 325 -12.59 -10.43 15.96
N GLU A 326 -13.06 -10.08 17.16
CA GLU A 326 -12.24 -10.22 18.37
C GLU A 326 -11.84 -11.67 18.65
N LEU A 327 -12.77 -12.61 18.46
CA LEU A 327 -12.50 -14.03 18.62
C LEU A 327 -11.51 -14.54 17.57
N ALA A 328 -11.63 -14.09 16.32
CA ALA A 328 -10.71 -14.42 15.25
C ALA A 328 -9.28 -13.90 15.51
N LEU A 329 -9.14 -12.69 16.05
CA LEU A 329 -7.85 -12.12 16.43
C LEU A 329 -7.19 -12.90 17.57
N ARG A 330 -7.96 -13.29 18.60
CA ARG A 330 -7.44 -14.08 19.74
C ARG A 330 -7.03 -15.50 19.35
N ALA A 331 -7.72 -16.10 18.39
CA ALA A 331 -7.36 -17.44 17.89
C ALA A 331 -6.04 -17.45 17.12
N GLY A 332 -5.69 -16.35 16.43
CA GLY A 332 -4.41 -16.20 15.76
C GLY A 332 -3.21 -16.06 16.71
N ASP A 333 -3.40 -15.39 17.85
CA ASP A 333 -2.34 -15.20 18.85
C ASP A 333 -1.97 -16.51 19.59
N GLN A 334 -2.84 -17.53 19.58
CA GLN A 334 -2.56 -18.84 20.20
C GLN A 334 -1.96 -19.87 19.23
N ALA A 335 -1.89 -19.56 17.93
CA ALA A 335 -1.42 -20.47 16.88
C ALA A 335 0.00 -20.14 16.35
N GLY A 336 0.62 -19.05 16.83
CA GLY A 336 1.99 -18.62 16.49
C GLY A 336 2.96 -18.82 17.65
#